data_AF-A0A819KLP1-F1
#
_entry.id   AF-A0A819KLP1-F1
#
_cell.length_a   1.000
_cell.length_b   1.000
_cell.length_c   1.000
_cell.angle_alpha   90.00
_cell.angle_beta   90.00
_cell.angle_gamma   90.00
#
_symmetry.space_group_name_H-M   'P 1'
#
loop_
_entity.id
_entity.type
_entity.pdbx_description
1 polymer ?
#
loop_
_entity_poly.entity_id
_entity_poly.type
_entity_poly.pdbx_seq_one_letter_code
_entity_poly.pdbx_strand_id
1 'polypeptide(L)'
;MRKIITFDEPNIPTLDNSIKRNKNIFVQALVYNKTFTPARIQLETFSHDYEELSVRQTINGPVHYYSIEQIYFAITTNRYRIRETIEFLKFWAITPGIRCLMVFESKSLPSENYIQRYLATHGISCKIQTSNATRYEERYLELIQQVWYSSNTSSYVDLEKVAWFAFGDDDTVWFLNNLLQTLKYYNASDPIYLGNISDNLDALQRHGTYFAFGGGGILLSRTLALQAAQQSKDCQRFVHNTFGGDMMIGKCINEILKINLTKNKNFHQMDHIGDMDGFLESGIEGLVSLHHMFSYWEPFSEEHATNTVGAMNLFKLAYQKLGHHFLKRYVRLDRQANRTFLLTMGYSFSLFDRILTHEELMKVEKTWCCSDFVGRQTRPKEMNKTTWYFRAVTNETSRCEMIYEYNNVVRVISLPMKLIISMT
;
A
#
# COMPACT_ATOMS: atom_id res chain seq x y z
N MET A 1 22.29 -43.37 -9.08
CA MET A 1 20.87 -43.74 -9.31
C MET A 1 20.01 -42.89 -8.41
N ARG A 2 19.03 -42.18 -8.97
CA ARG A 2 18.08 -41.32 -8.26
C ARG A 2 17.36 -42.11 -7.16
N LYS A 3 17.33 -41.57 -5.93
CA LYS A 3 16.30 -41.89 -4.95
C LYS A 3 15.76 -40.59 -4.37
N ILE A 4 14.46 -40.44 -4.56
CA ILE A 4 13.61 -39.32 -4.18
C ILE A 4 13.57 -39.27 -2.65
N ILE A 5 13.86 -38.11 -2.06
CA ILE A 5 13.60 -37.82 -0.65
C ILE A 5 12.33 -36.99 -0.64
N THR A 6 11.23 -37.60 -0.20
CA THR A 6 9.99 -36.92 0.14
C THR A 6 10.19 -36.22 1.48
N PHE A 7 9.91 -34.92 1.54
CA PHE A 7 9.78 -34.21 2.80
C PHE A 7 8.36 -34.40 3.33
N ASP A 8 8.27 -34.92 4.54
CA ASP A 8 7.02 -35.07 5.29
C ASP A 8 6.30 -33.73 5.43
N GLU A 9 4.99 -33.75 5.20
CA GLU A 9 4.09 -32.66 5.55
C GLU A 9 4.24 -32.35 7.05
N PRO A 10 4.47 -31.09 7.45
CA PRO A 10 4.31 -30.73 8.84
C PRO A 10 2.83 -30.85 9.19
N ASN A 11 2.54 -31.74 10.14
CA ASN A 11 1.27 -31.89 10.86
C ASN A 11 0.49 -30.58 10.91
N ILE A 12 -0.63 -30.55 10.17
CA ILE A 12 -1.66 -29.51 10.29
C ILE A 12 -2.16 -29.56 11.74
N PRO A 13 -1.94 -28.54 12.57
CA PRO A 13 -2.64 -28.44 13.84
C PRO A 13 -4.12 -28.27 13.49
N THR A 14 -4.97 -29.18 13.96
CA THR A 14 -6.41 -28.98 14.00
C THR A 14 -6.67 -27.66 14.72
N LEU A 15 -7.03 -26.62 13.96
CA LEU A 15 -7.32 -25.31 14.51
C LEU A 15 -8.61 -25.42 15.33
N ASP A 16 -8.48 -25.12 16.62
CA ASP A 16 -9.52 -25.10 17.62
C ASP A 16 -10.68 -24.17 17.21
N ASN A 17 -11.91 -24.67 17.37
CA ASN A 17 -13.21 -24.05 17.10
C ASN A 17 -13.51 -22.86 18.05
N SER A 18 -12.59 -21.90 18.20
CA SER A 18 -12.80 -20.73 19.05
C SER A 18 -13.22 -19.50 18.23
N ILE A 19 -14.40 -19.62 17.59
CA ILE A 19 -15.16 -18.48 17.07
C ILE A 19 -15.53 -17.59 18.26
N LYS A 20 -14.68 -16.59 18.57
CA LYS A 20 -14.98 -15.61 19.62
C LYS A 20 -16.00 -14.60 19.09
N ARG A 21 -17.27 -14.78 19.48
CA ARG A 21 -18.31 -13.74 19.41
C ARG A 21 -17.88 -12.53 20.24
N ASN A 22 -17.62 -11.36 19.63
CA ASN A 22 -17.87 -10.02 20.23
C ASN A 22 -17.39 -8.84 19.36
N LYS A 23 -18.36 -8.12 18.75
CA LYS A 23 -18.62 -6.65 18.77
C LYS A 23 -19.61 -6.33 17.64
N ASN A 24 -20.81 -5.87 17.99
CA ASN A 24 -21.83 -5.50 17.00
C ASN A 24 -21.43 -4.22 16.29
N ILE A 25 -21.02 -4.31 15.02
CA ILE A 25 -20.97 -3.15 14.13
C ILE A 25 -22.30 -3.10 13.42
N PHE A 26 -23.10 -2.08 13.73
CA PHE A 26 -24.33 -1.79 12.99
C PHE A 26 -23.98 -0.83 11.87
N VAL A 27 -23.85 -1.37 10.66
CA VAL A 27 -23.87 -0.56 9.46
C VAL A 27 -25.32 -0.43 9.01
N GLN A 28 -25.78 0.80 8.79
CA GLN A 28 -27.05 1.08 8.13
C GLN A 28 -26.73 1.53 6.72
N ALA A 29 -27.16 0.77 5.71
CA ALA A 29 -27.17 1.23 4.33
C ALA A 29 -28.56 1.78 3.99
N LEU A 30 -28.61 3.05 3.56
CA LEU A 30 -29.82 3.70 3.06
C LEU A 30 -29.70 3.88 1.55
N VAL A 31 -30.74 3.48 0.81
CA VAL A 31 -30.77 3.58 -0.66
C VAL A 31 -31.55 4.81 -1.11
N TYR A 32 -30.95 5.62 -1.98
CA TYR A 32 -31.54 6.84 -2.56
C TYR A 32 -31.36 6.90 -4.09
N ASN A 33 -32.23 7.65 -4.76
CA ASN A 33 -31.95 8.15 -6.12
C ASN A 33 -31.15 9.45 -6.04
N LYS A 34 -30.39 9.79 -7.09
CA LYS A 34 -29.47 10.95 -7.16
C LYS A 34 -30.06 12.31 -6.76
N THR A 35 -31.38 12.50 -6.87
CA THR A 35 -32.08 13.72 -6.44
C THR A 35 -32.24 13.82 -4.92
N PHE A 36 -31.78 12.83 -4.15
CA PHE A 36 -32.03 12.68 -2.70
C PHE A 36 -33.51 12.79 -2.32
N THR A 37 -34.41 12.62 -3.29
CA THR A 37 -35.85 12.56 -3.08
C THR A 37 -36.25 11.13 -2.73
N PRO A 38 -37.01 10.91 -1.65
CA PRO A 38 -37.32 9.58 -1.17
C PRO A 38 -38.37 8.93 -2.08
N ALA A 39 -37.94 8.13 -3.06
CA ALA A 39 -38.85 7.25 -3.80
C ALA A 39 -39.13 5.96 -3.00
N ARG A 40 -38.12 5.45 -2.26
CA ARG A 40 -38.24 4.29 -1.34
C ARG A 40 -36.97 4.20 -0.48
N ILE A 41 -37.07 4.37 0.84
CA ILE A 41 -35.94 4.14 1.76
C ILE A 41 -35.92 2.63 2.09
N GLN A 42 -34.87 1.93 1.68
CA GLN A 42 -34.60 0.55 2.11
C GLN A 42 -33.44 0.56 3.10
N LEU A 43 -33.70 0.09 4.32
CA LEU A 43 -32.69 -0.06 5.37
C LEU A 43 -32.04 -1.44 5.27
N GLU A 44 -30.74 -1.50 5.00
CA GLU A 44 -29.98 -2.73 5.17
C GLU A 44 -29.22 -2.65 6.50
N THR A 45 -29.62 -3.52 7.44
CA THR A 45 -28.93 -3.64 8.72
C THR A 45 -27.97 -4.80 8.68
N PHE A 46 -26.75 -4.48 9.04
CA PHE A 46 -25.65 -5.38 9.25
C PHE A 46 -25.71 -5.83 10.73
N SER A 47 -26.22 -7.04 11.00
CA SER A 47 -26.38 -7.57 12.37
C SER A 47 -25.80 -8.98 12.53
N HIS A 48 -24.71 -9.06 13.30
CA HIS A 48 -24.00 -10.27 13.76
C HIS A 48 -23.22 -11.11 12.72
N ASP A 49 -22.08 -11.62 13.21
CA ASP A 49 -21.02 -12.42 12.56
C ASP A 49 -20.18 -11.68 11.50
N TYR A 50 -19.64 -10.52 11.88
CA TYR A 50 -18.44 -9.97 11.23
C TYR A 50 -17.22 -10.72 11.72
N GLU A 51 -16.69 -11.62 10.91
CA GLU A 51 -15.29 -11.95 11.01
C GLU A 51 -14.53 -10.93 10.17
N GLU A 52 -13.79 -10.06 10.85
CA GLU A 52 -12.57 -9.52 10.27
C GLU A 52 -11.76 -10.77 9.88
N LEU A 53 -11.48 -10.95 8.59
CA LEU A 53 -10.53 -11.97 8.14
C LEU A 53 -9.11 -11.49 8.46
N SER A 54 -8.87 -11.15 9.73
CA SER A 54 -7.56 -10.78 10.23
C SER A 54 -6.76 -12.06 10.42
N VAL A 55 -5.71 -12.19 9.62
CA VAL A 55 -4.61 -13.07 9.99
C VAL A 55 -3.99 -12.43 11.23
N ARG A 56 -4.40 -12.86 12.43
CA ARG A 56 -3.77 -12.43 13.68
C ARG A 56 -2.27 -12.68 13.58
N GLN A 57 -1.51 -11.61 13.39
CA GLN A 57 -0.10 -11.63 13.77
C GLN A 57 -0.07 -11.56 15.30
N THR A 58 0.14 -12.71 15.93
CA THR A 58 0.52 -12.75 17.34
C THR A 58 1.80 -11.94 17.51
N ILE A 59 1.73 -10.87 18.29
CA ILE A 59 2.86 -10.00 18.63
C ILE A 59 3.75 -10.79 19.59
N ASN A 60 4.82 -11.37 19.06
CA ASN A 60 5.87 -12.00 19.85
C ASN A 60 7.11 -11.12 19.77
N GLY A 61 7.23 -10.12 20.65
CA GLY A 61 8.42 -9.28 20.72
C GLY A 61 8.18 -7.89 21.33
N PRO A 62 9.27 -7.14 21.59
CA PRO A 62 9.19 -5.75 22.01
C PRO A 62 8.53 -4.89 20.91
N VAL A 63 7.71 -3.93 21.35
CA VAL A 63 7.05 -2.96 20.47
C VAL A 63 7.89 -1.69 20.45
N HIS A 64 8.26 -1.25 19.26
CA HIS A 64 8.97 0.00 19.01
C HIS A 64 7.98 1.08 18.58
N TYR A 65 8.27 2.33 18.89
CA TYR A 65 7.45 3.46 18.45
C TYR A 65 8.34 4.41 17.67
N TYR A 66 7.91 4.72 16.45
CA TYR A 66 8.59 5.66 15.57
C TYR A 66 7.63 6.80 15.22
N SER A 67 8.19 7.99 15.04
CA SER A 67 7.53 9.15 14.45
C SER A 67 7.76 9.20 12.93
N ILE A 68 7.01 10.05 12.23
CA ILE A 68 7.21 10.20 10.78
C ILE A 68 8.55 10.90 10.47
N GLU A 69 9.02 11.74 11.38
CA GLU A 69 10.28 12.46 11.33
C GLU A 69 11.49 11.51 11.40
N GLN A 70 11.31 10.30 11.93
CA GLN A 70 12.33 9.27 11.98
C GLN A 70 12.45 8.45 10.69
N ILE A 71 11.61 8.72 9.68
CA ILE A 71 11.67 8.05 8.37
C ILE A 71 12.16 9.06 7.33
N TYR A 72 13.19 8.69 6.57
CA TYR A 72 13.71 9.50 5.47
C TYR A 72 13.40 8.81 4.14
N PHE A 73 12.51 9.41 3.36
CA PHE A 73 12.11 8.91 2.05
C PHE A 73 13.09 9.37 0.96
N ALA A 74 13.43 8.49 0.03
CA ALA A 74 14.32 8.79 -1.08
C ALA A 74 13.74 8.22 -2.38
N ILE A 75 13.67 9.05 -3.40
CA ILE A 75 13.24 8.66 -4.75
C ILE A 75 14.20 9.22 -5.80
N THR A 76 14.23 8.60 -6.97
CA THR A 76 14.93 9.12 -8.15
C THR A 76 13.94 9.30 -9.30
N THR A 77 14.01 10.44 -9.98
CA THR A 77 13.07 10.83 -11.04
C THR A 77 13.75 11.76 -12.06
N ASN A 78 12.97 12.31 -13.00
CA ASN A 78 13.41 13.30 -13.97
C ASN A 78 12.37 14.41 -14.14
N ARG A 79 12.73 15.48 -14.86
CA ARG A 79 11.87 16.66 -15.06
C ARG A 79 10.53 16.38 -15.75
N TYR A 80 10.41 15.27 -16.47
CA TYR A 80 9.19 14.90 -17.19
C TYR A 80 8.28 14.09 -16.27
N ARG A 81 8.80 12.99 -15.71
CA ARG A 81 8.05 12.10 -14.82
C ARG A 81 7.54 12.80 -13.56
N ILE A 82 8.29 13.74 -12.99
CA ILE A 82 7.82 14.45 -11.78
C ILE A 82 6.49 15.20 -11.99
N ARG A 83 6.19 15.62 -13.23
CA ARG A 83 4.92 16.27 -13.56
C ARG A 83 3.77 15.27 -13.69
N GLU A 84 4.08 14.07 -14.15
CA GLU A 84 3.13 12.97 -14.31
C GLU A 84 2.79 12.32 -12.96
N THR A 85 3.76 12.31 -12.04
CA THR A 85 3.66 11.60 -10.76
C THR A 85 3.31 12.46 -9.56
N ILE A 86 3.10 13.77 -9.76
CA ILE A 86 2.88 14.74 -8.68
C ILE A 86 1.69 14.39 -7.78
N GLU A 87 0.63 13.77 -8.31
CA GLU A 87 -0.54 13.39 -7.52
C GLU A 87 -0.27 12.21 -6.58
N PHE A 88 0.60 11.27 -6.96
CA PHE A 88 1.05 10.20 -6.06
C PHE A 88 1.87 10.76 -4.91
N LEU A 89 2.78 11.69 -5.21
CA LEU A 89 3.59 12.35 -4.19
C LEU A 89 2.73 13.19 -3.25
N LYS A 90 1.73 13.92 -3.77
CA LYS A 90 0.76 14.67 -2.95
C LYS A 90 -0.05 13.78 -2.00
N PHE A 91 -0.10 12.47 -2.22
CA PHE A 91 -0.76 11.54 -1.30
C PHE A 91 -0.08 11.53 0.07
N TRP A 92 1.26 11.53 0.10
CA TRP A 92 2.05 11.31 1.32
C TRP A 92 3.08 12.41 1.61
N ALA A 93 3.75 12.97 0.60
CA ALA A 93 4.89 13.88 0.75
C ALA A 93 4.52 15.28 1.25
N ILE A 94 3.24 15.64 1.24
CA ILE A 94 2.75 16.91 1.83
C ILE A 94 2.50 16.81 3.34
N THR A 95 2.66 15.61 3.92
CA THR A 95 2.40 15.38 5.34
C THR A 95 3.45 16.14 6.17
N PRO A 96 3.05 16.95 7.16
CA PRO A 96 3.99 17.62 8.04
C PRO A 96 4.96 16.62 8.70
N GLY A 97 6.24 17.01 8.84
CA GLY A 97 7.28 16.18 9.44
C GLY A 97 7.98 15.22 8.47
N ILE A 98 7.45 15.00 7.25
CA ILE A 98 8.11 14.18 6.23
C ILE A 98 9.50 14.73 5.90
N ARG A 99 10.50 13.85 5.99
CA ARG A 99 11.85 14.09 5.48
C ARG A 99 12.01 13.32 4.18
N CYS A 100 12.33 14.02 3.09
CA CYS A 100 12.46 13.38 1.78
C CYS A 100 13.57 14.00 0.92
N LEU A 101 14.16 13.15 0.08
CA LEU A 101 15.23 13.46 -0.87
C LEU A 101 14.78 12.99 -2.25
N MET A 102 14.79 13.90 -3.22
CA MET A 102 14.53 13.60 -4.62
C MET A 102 15.81 13.79 -5.42
N VAL A 103 16.27 12.73 -6.08
CA VAL A 103 17.49 12.75 -6.89
C VAL A 103 17.11 12.81 -8.37
N PHE A 104 17.61 13.83 -9.05
CA PHE A 104 17.35 14.07 -10.46
C PHE A 104 18.59 13.76 -11.30
N GLU A 105 18.39 13.33 -12.54
CA GLU A 105 19.48 13.27 -13.51
C GLU A 105 20.00 14.69 -13.80
N SER A 106 21.31 14.93 -13.65
CA SER A 106 21.94 16.25 -13.82
C SER A 106 21.65 16.89 -15.17
N LYS A 107 21.55 16.09 -16.24
CA LYS A 107 21.25 16.58 -17.61
C LYS A 107 19.80 17.03 -17.81
N SER A 108 18.92 16.64 -16.89
CA SER A 108 17.48 16.87 -17.02
C SER A 108 17.02 18.19 -16.41
N LEU A 109 17.84 18.89 -15.61
CA LEU A 109 17.42 20.07 -14.87
C LEU A 109 17.59 21.37 -15.69
N PRO A 110 16.49 22.06 -16.06
CA PRO A 110 16.58 23.34 -16.75
C PRO A 110 17.00 24.50 -15.81
N SER A 111 16.81 24.32 -14.50
CA SER A 111 17.48 24.99 -13.37
C SER A 111 16.92 24.38 -12.07
N GLU A 112 17.74 24.11 -11.05
CA GLU A 112 17.28 23.58 -9.74
C GLU A 112 16.13 24.43 -9.15
N ASN A 113 16.18 25.74 -9.38
CA ASN A 113 15.17 26.70 -8.97
C ASN A 113 13.76 26.42 -9.52
N TYR A 114 13.64 25.85 -10.73
CA TYR A 114 12.32 25.56 -11.30
C TYR A 114 11.62 24.39 -10.60
N ILE A 115 12.33 23.27 -10.41
CA ILE A 115 11.75 22.08 -9.77
C ILE A 115 11.43 22.35 -8.30
N GLN A 116 12.32 23.05 -7.59
CA GLN A 116 12.05 23.44 -6.20
C GLN A 116 10.77 24.27 -6.08
N ARG A 117 10.57 25.23 -6.99
CA ARG A 117 9.33 26.03 -7.04
C ARG A 117 8.12 25.17 -7.38
N TYR A 118 8.24 24.29 -8.37
CA TYR A 118 7.15 23.38 -8.77
C TYR A 118 6.71 22.48 -7.61
N LEU A 119 7.64 21.88 -6.88
CA LEU A 119 7.31 21.08 -5.70
C LEU A 119 6.64 21.93 -4.61
N ALA A 120 7.18 23.13 -4.35
CA ALA A 120 6.64 24.05 -3.35
C ALA A 120 5.20 24.49 -3.67
N THR A 121 4.85 24.74 -4.95
CA THR A 121 3.47 25.07 -5.35
C THR A 121 2.49 23.93 -5.09
N HIS A 122 2.97 22.70 -4.95
CA HIS A 122 2.18 21.52 -4.60
C HIS A 122 2.29 21.11 -3.12
N GLY A 123 2.92 21.96 -2.29
CA GLY A 123 3.08 21.72 -0.84
C GLY A 123 4.14 20.68 -0.49
N ILE A 124 5.05 20.34 -1.41
CA ILE A 124 6.09 19.34 -1.21
C ILE A 124 7.41 20.04 -0.88
N SER A 125 8.03 19.68 0.24
CA SER A 125 9.25 20.30 0.78
C SER A 125 10.49 19.39 0.73
N CYS A 126 10.54 18.43 -0.19
CA CYS A 126 11.68 17.52 -0.31
C CYS A 126 12.97 18.26 -0.70
N LYS A 127 14.10 17.79 -0.17
CA LYS A 127 15.41 18.22 -0.64
C LYS A 127 15.64 17.68 -2.05
N ILE A 128 16.28 18.48 -2.90
CA ILE A 128 16.64 18.10 -4.26
C ILE A 128 18.14 17.87 -4.33
N GLN A 129 18.56 16.80 -4.98
CA GLN A 129 19.95 16.55 -5.37
C GLN A 129 20.01 16.12 -6.83
N THR A 130 21.22 16.16 -7.38
CA THR A 130 21.50 15.76 -8.75
C THR A 130 22.46 14.58 -8.77
N SER A 131 22.31 13.71 -9.78
CA SER A 131 23.25 12.62 -10.04
C SER A 131 23.69 12.62 -11.49
N ASN A 132 24.99 12.40 -11.67
CA ASN A 132 25.63 12.25 -12.98
C ASN A 132 25.50 10.83 -13.54
N ALA A 133 24.98 9.87 -12.78
CA ALA A 133 24.74 8.52 -13.29
C ALA A 133 23.74 8.58 -14.44
N THR A 134 24.15 8.02 -15.57
CA THR A 134 23.35 8.01 -16.81
C THR A 134 22.22 7.00 -16.72
N ARG A 135 22.46 5.88 -16.06
CA ARG A 135 21.50 4.80 -15.85
C ARG A 135 20.60 5.09 -14.65
N TYR A 136 19.30 4.81 -14.81
CA TYR A 136 18.31 5.00 -13.75
C TYR A 136 18.63 4.12 -12.54
N GLU A 137 19.05 2.89 -12.79
CA GLU A 137 19.34 1.87 -11.79
C GLU A 137 20.54 2.25 -10.91
N GLU A 138 21.55 2.86 -11.51
CA GLU A 138 22.72 3.37 -10.79
C GLU A 138 22.32 4.55 -9.90
N ARG A 139 21.47 5.48 -10.39
CA ARG A 139 20.91 6.55 -9.56
C ARG A 139 20.08 6.02 -8.39
N TYR A 140 19.31 4.95 -8.63
CA TYR A 140 18.50 4.31 -7.58
C TYR A 140 19.40 3.69 -6.49
N LEU A 141 20.48 3.00 -6.87
CA LEU A 141 21.47 2.49 -5.92
C LEU A 141 22.15 3.62 -5.13
N GLU A 142 22.50 4.72 -5.80
CA GLU A 142 23.10 5.90 -5.17
C GLU A 142 22.23 6.54 -4.09
N LEU A 143 20.90 6.33 -4.12
CA LEU A 143 19.98 6.86 -3.11
C LEU A 143 20.43 6.50 -1.70
N ILE A 144 20.93 5.28 -1.46
CA ILE A 144 21.39 4.82 -0.14
C ILE A 144 22.47 5.77 0.41
N GLN A 145 23.48 6.04 -0.41
CA GLN A 145 24.60 6.90 -0.02
C GLN A 145 24.13 8.35 0.15
N GLN A 146 23.34 8.87 -0.80
CA GLN A 146 22.89 10.25 -0.80
C GLN A 146 21.96 10.57 0.38
N VAL A 147 20.99 9.70 0.66
CA VAL A 147 20.06 9.87 1.79
C VAL A 147 20.80 9.73 3.12
N TRP A 148 21.75 8.79 3.23
CA TRP A 148 22.56 8.63 4.44
C TRP A 148 23.33 9.92 4.75
N TYR A 149 24.07 10.47 3.79
CA TYR A 149 24.81 11.72 4.01
C TYR A 149 23.88 12.91 4.26
N SER A 150 22.81 13.06 3.47
CA SER A 150 21.81 14.13 3.64
C SER A 150 21.13 14.11 5.02
N SER A 151 20.98 12.92 5.61
CA SER A 151 20.44 12.74 6.97
C SER A 151 21.39 13.15 8.09
N ASN A 152 22.71 13.11 7.84
CA ASN A 152 23.75 13.37 8.85
C ASN A 152 24.39 14.77 8.72
N THR A 153 24.15 15.51 7.63
CA THR A 153 24.69 16.87 7.41
C THR A 153 23.76 17.99 7.86
N SER A 154 22.54 17.68 8.30
CA SER A 154 21.59 18.68 8.78
C SER A 154 22.00 19.15 10.18
N SER A 155 22.37 20.43 10.31
CA SER A 155 22.80 21.11 11.54
C SER A 155 21.74 21.21 12.66
N TYR A 156 20.61 20.51 12.54
CA TYR A 156 19.66 20.30 13.63
C TYR A 156 20.21 19.21 14.55
N VAL A 157 21.03 19.66 15.48
CA VAL A 157 21.42 18.96 16.70
C VAL A 157 20.14 18.47 17.40
N ASP A 158 20.12 17.17 17.69
CA ASP A 158 19.21 16.43 18.55
C ASP A 158 17.73 16.80 18.48
N LEU A 159 16.92 15.87 17.94
CA LEU A 159 15.78 15.38 18.70
C LEU A 159 15.23 14.04 18.19
N GLU A 160 15.63 13.53 17.00
CA GLU A 160 15.42 12.12 16.63
C GLU A 160 16.27 11.72 15.40
N LYS A 161 17.28 10.87 15.62
CA LYS A 161 18.08 10.26 14.54
C LYS A 161 17.12 9.49 13.62
N VAL A 162 17.30 9.65 12.31
CA VAL A 162 16.55 8.87 11.29
C VAL A 162 16.75 7.39 11.57
N ALA A 163 15.65 6.70 11.86
CA ALA A 163 15.62 5.28 12.20
C ALA A 163 15.44 4.40 10.96
N TRP A 164 14.75 4.92 9.94
CA TRP A 164 14.42 4.17 8.72
C TRP A 164 14.64 5.01 7.47
N PHE A 165 15.14 4.36 6.43
CA PHE A 165 15.36 4.94 5.11
C PHE A 165 14.44 4.21 4.13
N ALA A 166 13.46 4.92 3.59
CA ALA A 166 12.45 4.37 2.69
C ALA A 166 12.76 4.76 1.26
N PHE A 167 12.76 3.79 0.35
CA PHE A 167 13.01 3.97 -1.07
C PHE A 167 11.79 3.49 -1.84
N GLY A 168 11.42 4.24 -2.87
CA GLY A 168 10.29 3.92 -3.75
C GLY A 168 10.49 4.57 -5.12
N ASP A 169 9.59 4.26 -6.03
CA ASP A 169 9.50 4.95 -7.31
C ASP A 169 8.70 6.27 -7.12
N ASP A 170 8.73 7.15 -8.12
CA ASP A 170 8.07 8.45 -8.03
C ASP A 170 6.52 8.36 -8.06
N ASP A 171 5.98 7.21 -8.47
CA ASP A 171 4.57 6.82 -8.44
C ASP A 171 4.23 5.80 -7.33
N THR A 172 5.15 5.50 -6.41
CA THR A 172 4.83 4.72 -5.19
C THR A 172 4.02 5.56 -4.21
N VAL A 173 2.87 5.04 -3.80
CA VAL A 173 1.99 5.66 -2.80
C VAL A 173 2.21 5.01 -1.43
N TRP A 174 2.52 5.83 -0.41
CA TRP A 174 2.78 5.38 0.96
C TRP A 174 1.61 5.66 1.91
N PHE A 175 1.16 4.63 2.61
CA PHE A 175 0.13 4.71 3.66
C PHE A 175 0.81 4.90 5.02
N LEU A 176 1.15 6.16 5.34
CA LEU A 176 2.07 6.50 6.44
C LEU A 176 1.68 5.94 7.82
N ASN A 177 0.41 6.03 8.22
CA ASN A 177 -0.04 5.44 9.49
C ASN A 177 0.17 3.92 9.54
N ASN A 178 -0.14 3.21 8.44
CA ASN A 178 0.08 1.77 8.34
C ASN A 178 1.58 1.43 8.31
N LEU A 179 2.40 2.26 7.68
CA LEU A 179 3.86 2.14 7.72
C LEU A 179 4.38 2.25 9.16
N LEU A 180 3.96 3.26 9.92
CA LEU A 180 4.35 3.44 11.32
C LEU A 180 3.90 2.25 12.19
N GLN A 181 2.68 1.76 11.99
CA GLN A 181 2.19 0.56 12.70
C GLN A 181 3.00 -0.69 12.35
N THR A 182 3.41 -0.83 11.08
CA THR A 182 4.25 -1.94 10.61
C THR A 182 5.63 -1.88 11.24
N LEU A 183 6.22 -0.69 11.31
CA LEU A 183 7.57 -0.51 11.86
C LEU A 183 7.67 -0.84 13.35
N LYS A 184 6.55 -0.84 14.09
CA LYS A 184 6.56 -1.17 15.52
C LYS A 184 7.14 -2.55 15.85
N TYR A 185 7.14 -3.46 14.88
CA TYR A 185 7.64 -4.82 15.05
C TYR A 185 9.13 -4.98 14.72
N TYR A 186 9.82 -3.89 14.41
CA TYR A 186 11.20 -3.93 13.94
C TYR A 186 12.06 -2.93 14.71
N ASN A 187 13.20 -3.40 15.23
CA ASN A 187 14.19 -2.54 15.88
C ASN A 187 15.13 -1.95 14.83
N ALA A 188 15.14 -0.62 14.68
CA ALA A 188 16.01 0.09 13.74
C ALA A 188 17.52 -0.06 14.03
N SER A 189 17.87 -0.57 15.21
CA SER A 189 19.26 -0.89 15.57
C SER A 189 19.75 -2.20 14.98
N ASP A 190 18.85 -3.08 14.54
CA ASP A 190 19.19 -4.34 13.87
C ASP A 190 19.37 -4.10 12.36
N PRO A 191 20.24 -4.84 11.66
CA PRO A 191 20.44 -4.70 10.22
C PRO A 191 19.27 -5.32 9.44
N ILE A 192 18.19 -4.56 9.28
CA ILE A 192 16.95 -5.00 8.62
C ILE A 192 16.82 -4.40 7.22
N TYR A 193 16.62 -5.29 6.24
CA TYR A 193 16.15 -5.01 4.88
C TYR A 193 14.68 -5.44 4.76
N LEU A 194 13.75 -4.49 4.77
CA LEU A 194 12.31 -4.71 4.79
C LEU A 194 11.69 -4.32 3.44
N GLY A 195 10.72 -5.10 2.98
CA GLY A 195 9.96 -4.84 1.75
C GLY A 195 9.29 -6.13 1.30
N ASN A 196 8.95 -6.25 0.01
CA ASN A 196 8.42 -7.51 -0.52
C ASN A 196 8.86 -7.77 -1.95
N ILE A 197 8.78 -9.04 -2.33
CA ILE A 197 8.88 -9.44 -3.74
C ILE A 197 7.61 -9.00 -4.49
N SER A 198 7.64 -8.99 -5.83
CA SER A 198 6.46 -8.67 -6.62
C SER A 198 5.29 -9.62 -6.37
N ASP A 199 4.08 -9.07 -6.34
CA ASP A 199 2.83 -9.85 -6.32
C ASP A 199 2.50 -10.43 -7.71
N ASN A 200 3.26 -10.12 -8.76
CA ASN A 200 3.10 -10.65 -10.11
C ASN A 200 4.04 -11.84 -10.37
N LEU A 201 3.48 -13.01 -10.68
CA LEU A 201 4.25 -14.24 -10.93
C LEU A 201 5.26 -14.12 -12.08
N ASP A 202 4.91 -13.44 -13.17
CA ASP A 202 5.80 -13.27 -14.33
C ASP A 202 6.98 -12.36 -13.98
N ALA A 203 6.76 -11.35 -13.14
CA ALA A 203 7.83 -10.51 -12.61
C ALA A 203 8.79 -11.33 -11.74
N LEU A 204 8.27 -12.23 -10.89
CA LEU A 204 9.11 -13.14 -10.10
C LEU A 204 9.90 -14.12 -10.95
N GLN A 205 9.29 -14.69 -12.00
CA GLN A 205 9.98 -15.60 -12.92
C GLN A 205 11.11 -14.89 -13.68
N ARG A 206 10.90 -13.63 -14.07
CA ARG A 206 11.91 -12.84 -14.81
C ARG A 206 13.03 -12.31 -13.93
N HIS A 207 12.72 -11.85 -12.71
CA HIS A 207 13.68 -11.09 -11.91
C HIS A 207 14.14 -11.81 -10.65
N GLY A 208 13.35 -12.75 -10.12
CA GLY A 208 13.67 -13.56 -8.92
C GLY A 208 12.88 -13.16 -7.68
N THR A 209 13.18 -13.82 -6.57
CA THR A 209 12.38 -13.79 -5.33
C THR A 209 13.18 -13.45 -4.07
N TYR A 210 14.37 -12.88 -4.24
CA TYR A 210 15.36 -12.66 -3.16
C TYR A 210 15.56 -11.19 -2.78
N PHE A 211 14.98 -10.24 -3.53
CA PHE A 211 15.09 -8.80 -3.26
C PHE A 211 13.70 -8.14 -3.24
N ALA A 212 13.61 -7.01 -2.55
CA ALA A 212 12.39 -6.21 -2.52
C ALA A 212 12.29 -5.38 -3.81
N PHE A 213 11.12 -5.41 -4.43
CA PHE A 213 10.87 -4.62 -5.63
C PHE A 213 10.71 -3.14 -5.26
N GLY A 214 11.36 -2.27 -6.02
CA GLY A 214 11.53 -0.84 -5.69
C GLY A 214 10.20 -0.10 -5.62
N GLY A 215 9.34 -0.33 -6.60
CA GLY A 215 8.01 0.26 -6.66
C GLY A 215 7.08 -0.15 -5.52
N GLY A 216 7.17 -1.41 -5.10
CA GLY A 216 6.52 -1.92 -3.90
C GLY A 216 7.06 -1.29 -2.62
N GLY A 217 8.24 -0.70 -2.63
CA GLY A 217 8.85 0.00 -1.51
C GLY A 217 9.90 -0.84 -0.78
N ILE A 218 11.02 -0.19 -0.46
CA ILE A 218 12.16 -0.75 0.26
C ILE A 218 12.39 0.06 1.52
N LEU A 219 12.58 -0.59 2.67
CA LEU A 219 13.04 0.05 3.89
C LEU A 219 14.35 -0.55 4.38
N LEU A 220 15.31 0.32 4.66
CA LEU A 220 16.54 -0.02 5.36
C LEU A 220 16.49 0.58 6.76
N SER A 221 16.68 -0.26 7.77
CA SER A 221 16.98 0.20 9.13
C SER A 221 18.21 1.12 9.15
N ARG A 222 18.33 1.95 10.18
CA ARG A 222 19.49 2.85 10.33
C ARG A 222 20.81 2.10 10.30
N THR A 223 20.90 0.98 11.01
CA THR A 223 22.11 0.16 11.06
C THR A 223 22.48 -0.38 9.68
N LEU A 224 21.51 -0.90 8.92
CA LEU A 224 21.79 -1.41 7.58
C LEU A 224 22.15 -0.30 6.58
N ALA A 225 21.46 0.84 6.64
CA ALA A 225 21.74 1.97 5.76
C ALA A 225 23.18 2.50 5.96
N LEU A 226 23.67 2.56 7.20
CA LEU A 226 25.07 2.89 7.49
C LEU A 226 26.03 1.89 6.85
N GLN A 227 25.81 0.59 7.04
CA GLN A 227 26.67 -0.46 6.49
C GLN A 227 26.69 -0.40 4.96
N ALA A 228 25.53 -0.24 4.32
CA ALA A 228 25.41 -0.13 2.87
C ALA A 228 26.08 1.15 2.33
N ALA A 229 25.94 2.28 3.02
CA ALA A 229 26.62 3.53 2.63
C ALA A 229 28.16 3.42 2.74
N GLN A 230 28.67 2.69 3.74
CA GLN A 230 30.11 2.43 3.88
C GLN A 230 30.64 1.50 2.76
N GLN A 231 29.80 0.59 2.27
CA GLN A 231 30.12 -0.36 1.19
C GLN A 231 29.74 0.13 -0.22
N SER A 232 29.40 1.41 -0.38
CA SER A 232 28.80 1.90 -1.63
C SER A 232 29.68 1.66 -2.86
N LYS A 233 31.00 1.85 -2.75
CA LYS A 233 31.96 1.62 -3.85
C LYS A 233 32.01 0.14 -4.26
N ASP A 234 32.07 -0.77 -3.30
CA ASP A 234 32.12 -2.20 -3.56
C ASP A 234 30.79 -2.68 -4.15
N CYS A 235 29.67 -2.17 -3.63
CA CYS A 235 28.35 -2.43 -4.19
C CYS A 235 28.22 -1.96 -5.64
N GLN A 236 28.58 -0.70 -5.95
CA GLN A 236 28.57 -0.17 -7.31
C GLN A 236 29.42 -1.02 -8.26
N ARG A 237 30.63 -1.42 -7.84
CA ARG A 237 31.51 -2.27 -8.63
C ARG A 237 30.92 -3.66 -8.87
N PHE A 238 30.31 -4.26 -7.85
CA PHE A 238 29.74 -5.60 -7.93
C PHE A 238 28.51 -5.65 -8.85
N VAL A 239 27.62 -4.66 -8.75
CA VAL A 239 26.33 -4.67 -9.45
C VAL A 239 26.32 -3.93 -10.78
N HIS A 240 27.46 -3.43 -11.27
CA HIS A 240 27.56 -2.60 -12.47
C HIS A 240 26.82 -3.17 -13.71
N ASN A 241 26.78 -4.49 -13.91
CA ASN A 241 26.06 -5.14 -15.03
C ASN A 241 24.65 -5.63 -14.68
N THR A 242 24.08 -5.24 -13.55
CA THR A 242 22.72 -5.62 -13.13
C THR A 242 21.69 -4.66 -13.71
N PHE A 243 20.53 -5.17 -14.12
CA PHE A 243 19.37 -4.39 -14.53
C PHE A 243 18.32 -4.38 -13.40
N GLY A 244 17.67 -3.24 -13.18
CA GLY A 244 16.84 -2.95 -12.00
C GLY A 244 17.63 -2.33 -10.84
N GLY A 245 17.28 -1.11 -10.43
CA GLY A 245 17.95 -0.39 -9.33
C GLY A 245 17.67 -1.02 -7.96
N ASP A 246 16.46 -1.51 -7.77
CA ASP A 246 16.04 -2.34 -6.65
C ASP A 246 16.80 -3.68 -6.59
N MET A 247 17.01 -4.33 -7.73
CA MET A 247 17.85 -5.53 -7.83
C MET A 247 19.30 -5.22 -7.49
N MET A 248 19.84 -4.06 -7.90
CA MET A 248 21.18 -3.62 -7.48
C MET A 248 21.27 -3.47 -5.96
N ILE A 249 20.29 -2.83 -5.31
CA ILE A 249 20.21 -2.73 -3.84
C ILE A 249 20.15 -4.12 -3.22
N GLY A 250 19.26 -4.98 -3.69
CA GLY A 250 19.06 -6.34 -3.18
C GLY A 250 20.32 -7.19 -3.28
N LYS A 251 21.01 -7.17 -4.44
CA LYS A 251 22.28 -7.88 -4.63
C LYS A 251 23.38 -7.35 -3.72
N CYS A 252 23.53 -6.03 -3.61
CA CYS A 252 24.49 -5.41 -2.68
C CYS A 252 24.25 -5.89 -1.24
N ILE A 253 23.01 -5.80 -0.74
CA ILE A 253 22.66 -6.17 0.62
C ILE A 253 22.82 -7.67 0.86
N ASN A 254 22.35 -8.51 -0.07
CA ASN A 254 22.39 -9.96 0.10
C ASN A 254 23.79 -10.55 -0.10
N GLU A 255 24.49 -10.13 -1.16
CA GLU A 255 25.76 -10.75 -1.53
C GLU A 255 26.97 -10.13 -0.82
N ILE A 256 26.96 -8.82 -0.56
CA ILE A 256 28.09 -8.15 0.11
C ILE A 256 27.85 -8.07 1.61
N LEU A 257 26.67 -7.61 2.06
CA LEU A 257 26.37 -7.43 3.48
C LEU A 257 25.82 -8.70 4.16
N LYS A 258 25.49 -9.74 3.39
CA LYS A 258 24.95 -11.03 3.88
C LYS A 258 23.66 -10.89 4.69
N ILE A 259 22.82 -9.90 4.35
CA ILE A 259 21.51 -9.68 4.95
C ILE A 259 20.41 -10.16 3.99
N ASN A 260 19.46 -10.93 4.50
CA ASN A 260 18.32 -11.41 3.74
C ASN A 260 17.16 -10.40 3.76
N LEU A 261 16.37 -10.41 2.68
CA LEU A 261 15.11 -9.68 2.65
C LEU A 261 14.15 -10.21 3.73
N THR A 262 13.66 -9.29 4.56
CA THR A 262 12.52 -9.50 5.45
C THR A 262 11.25 -9.16 4.67
N LYS A 263 10.54 -10.20 4.21
CA LYS A 263 9.32 -10.06 3.41
C LYS A 263 8.15 -9.60 4.25
N ASN A 264 7.47 -8.54 3.82
CA ASN A 264 6.23 -8.06 4.41
C ASN A 264 5.15 -7.90 3.33
N LYS A 265 4.09 -8.71 3.43
CA LYS A 265 3.02 -8.83 2.42
C LYS A 265 2.19 -7.55 2.20
N ASN A 266 2.41 -6.48 2.95
CA ASN A 266 1.65 -5.24 2.83
C ASN A 266 2.34 -4.21 1.92
N PHE A 267 3.50 -4.57 1.37
CA PHE A 267 4.20 -3.82 0.33
C PHE A 267 3.86 -4.45 -1.03
N HIS A 268 3.27 -3.67 -1.94
CA HIS A 268 2.77 -4.20 -3.20
C HIS A 268 3.32 -3.46 -4.42
N GLN A 269 3.96 -4.22 -5.30
CA GLN A 269 4.49 -3.74 -6.58
C GLN A 269 3.38 -3.54 -7.62
N MET A 270 2.38 -4.43 -7.61
CA MET A 270 1.20 -4.49 -8.49
C MET A 270 1.41 -4.14 -9.97
N ASP A 271 2.37 -4.80 -10.61
CA ASP A 271 2.53 -4.75 -12.07
C ASP A 271 1.45 -5.63 -12.77
N HIS A 272 0.18 -5.46 -12.40
CA HIS A 272 -0.96 -6.17 -12.97
C HIS A 272 -1.73 -5.26 -13.91
N ILE A 273 -2.14 -5.78 -15.07
CA ILE A 273 -2.81 -5.00 -16.10
C ILE A 273 -4.33 -5.07 -15.93
N GLY A 274 -4.98 -3.91 -15.83
CA GLY A 274 -6.43 -3.76 -15.86
C GLY A 274 -7.07 -3.42 -14.52
N ASP A 275 -8.23 -4.00 -14.27
CA ASP A 275 -9.10 -3.72 -13.12
C ASP A 275 -8.59 -4.41 -11.84
N MET A 276 -8.24 -3.64 -10.81
CA MET A 276 -7.76 -4.16 -9.51
C MET A 276 -8.82 -4.15 -8.40
N ASP A 277 -10.11 -4.03 -8.74
CA ASP A 277 -11.21 -4.09 -7.79
C ASP A 277 -11.11 -5.32 -6.90
N GLY A 278 -10.87 -6.50 -7.47
CA GLY A 278 -10.85 -7.74 -6.70
C GLY A 278 -9.73 -7.79 -5.66
N PHE A 279 -8.61 -7.10 -5.89
CA PHE A 279 -7.56 -6.91 -4.90
C PHE A 279 -7.97 -5.89 -3.84
N LEU A 280 -8.47 -4.72 -4.24
CA LEU A 280 -8.89 -3.67 -3.31
C LEU A 280 -10.08 -4.10 -2.43
N GLU A 281 -10.98 -4.93 -2.96
CA GLU A 281 -12.10 -5.59 -2.27
C GLU A 281 -11.69 -6.84 -1.47
N SER A 282 -10.41 -7.22 -1.46
CA SER A 282 -9.97 -8.48 -0.83
C SER A 282 -9.85 -8.40 0.69
N GLY A 283 -10.03 -7.21 1.28
CA GLY A 283 -9.88 -6.99 2.72
C GLY A 283 -8.43 -6.88 3.15
N ILE A 284 -7.65 -6.01 2.50
CA ILE A 284 -6.24 -5.83 2.80
C ILE A 284 -6.10 -5.09 4.14
N GLU A 285 -5.37 -5.70 5.08
CA GLU A 285 -5.11 -5.11 6.38
C GLU A 285 -3.70 -4.55 6.47
N GLY A 286 -3.60 -3.27 6.84
CA GLY A 286 -2.32 -2.63 7.07
C GLY A 286 -1.52 -2.38 5.80
N LEU A 287 -2.19 -2.18 4.66
CA LEU A 287 -1.59 -1.79 3.38
C LEU A 287 -0.55 -0.68 3.58
N VAL A 288 0.71 -0.94 3.23
CA VAL A 288 1.83 0.00 3.45
C VAL A 288 2.11 0.82 2.19
N SER A 289 2.08 0.18 1.03
CA SER A 289 2.41 0.83 -0.24
C SER A 289 1.67 0.20 -1.43
N LEU A 290 1.39 1.04 -2.43
CA LEU A 290 0.81 0.66 -3.72
C LEU A 290 1.55 1.31 -4.88
N HIS A 291 1.48 0.63 -6.01
CA HIS A 291 2.20 0.91 -7.24
C HIS A 291 1.62 0.04 -8.37
N HIS A 292 1.86 0.20 -9.68
CA HIS A 292 1.95 1.44 -10.45
C HIS A 292 0.53 1.86 -10.90
N MET A 293 -0.22 2.58 -10.06
CA MET A 293 -1.56 3.06 -10.44
C MET A 293 -1.50 3.96 -11.71
N PHE A 294 -2.52 3.87 -12.56
CA PHE A 294 -2.71 4.58 -13.83
C PHE A 294 -1.67 4.31 -14.92
N SER A 295 -0.66 3.47 -14.66
CA SER A 295 0.25 2.95 -15.71
C SER A 295 -0.14 1.54 -16.12
N TYR A 296 -0.45 0.68 -15.15
CA TYR A 296 -0.90 -0.69 -15.40
C TYR A 296 -2.36 -0.92 -15.01
N TRP A 297 -2.83 -0.25 -13.97
CA TRP A 297 -4.16 -0.47 -13.42
C TRP A 297 -4.78 0.78 -12.84
N GLU A 298 -6.11 0.83 -12.77
CA GLU A 298 -6.85 1.94 -12.18
C GLU A 298 -7.60 1.48 -10.93
N PRO A 299 -7.66 2.30 -9.86
CA PRO A 299 -8.36 1.93 -8.63
C PRO A 299 -9.89 2.02 -8.79
N PHE A 300 -10.40 2.70 -9.82
CA PHE A 300 -11.83 2.83 -10.08
C PHE A 300 -12.08 2.65 -11.57
N SER A 301 -13.30 2.26 -11.96
CA SER A 301 -13.70 2.32 -13.36
C SER A 301 -13.76 3.76 -13.87
N GLU A 302 -13.54 3.95 -15.17
CA GLU A 302 -13.62 5.26 -15.84
C GLU A 302 -14.97 5.96 -15.59
N GLU A 303 -16.06 5.19 -15.46
CA GLU A 303 -17.40 5.70 -15.16
C GLU A 303 -17.51 6.34 -13.77
N HIS A 304 -16.70 5.91 -12.80
CA HIS A 304 -16.77 6.38 -11.41
C HIS A 304 -15.82 7.54 -11.13
N ALA A 305 -14.57 7.47 -11.59
CA ALA A 305 -13.58 8.52 -11.43
C ALA A 305 -13.06 8.95 -12.80
N THR A 306 -13.41 10.17 -13.21
CA THR A 306 -13.20 10.65 -14.58
C THR A 306 -11.74 10.93 -14.94
N ASN A 307 -10.83 10.97 -13.97
CA ASN A 307 -9.39 11.13 -14.18
C ASN A 307 -8.57 10.75 -12.92
N THR A 308 -7.26 10.61 -13.10
CA THR A 308 -6.25 10.32 -12.06
C THR A 308 -6.40 11.19 -10.81
N VAL A 309 -6.61 12.51 -10.97
CA VAL A 309 -6.72 13.45 -9.84
C VAL A 309 -7.95 13.13 -8.99
N GLY A 310 -9.11 12.91 -9.64
CA GLY A 310 -10.35 12.57 -8.96
C GLY A 310 -10.24 11.25 -8.19
N ALA A 311 -9.69 10.22 -8.84
CA ALA A 311 -9.46 8.92 -8.23
C ALA A 311 -8.51 9.00 -7.01
N MET A 312 -7.37 9.69 -7.16
CA MET A 312 -6.40 9.87 -6.08
C MET A 312 -6.98 10.66 -4.90
N ASN A 313 -7.80 11.68 -5.17
CA ASN A 313 -8.48 12.44 -4.11
C ASN A 313 -9.47 11.58 -3.34
N LEU A 314 -10.23 10.70 -4.00
CA LEU A 314 -11.15 9.77 -3.34
C LEU A 314 -10.39 8.77 -2.46
N PHE A 315 -9.33 8.17 -2.99
CA PHE A 315 -8.49 7.22 -2.27
C PHE A 315 -7.86 7.86 -1.02
N LYS A 316 -7.32 9.07 -1.19
CA LYS A 316 -6.73 9.84 -0.09
C LYS A 316 -7.76 10.22 0.96
N LEU A 317 -8.92 10.73 0.54
CA LEU A 317 -10.00 11.12 1.44
C LEU A 317 -10.48 9.92 2.28
N ALA A 318 -10.70 8.77 1.64
CA ALA A 318 -11.09 7.54 2.31
C ALA A 318 -10.05 7.11 3.35
N TYR A 319 -8.77 7.05 2.97
CA TYR A 319 -7.70 6.67 3.88
C TYR A 319 -7.53 7.66 5.04
N GLN A 320 -7.58 8.97 4.79
CA GLN A 320 -7.49 9.98 5.84
C GLN A 320 -8.62 9.90 6.87
N LYS A 321 -9.82 9.49 6.46
CA LYS A 321 -10.95 9.31 7.38
C LYS A 321 -10.95 7.98 8.12
N LEU A 322 -10.42 6.93 7.52
CA LEU A 322 -10.50 5.57 8.06
C LEU A 322 -9.22 5.07 8.71
N GLY A 323 -8.08 5.69 8.43
CA GLY A 323 -6.77 5.25 8.90
C GLY A 323 -6.56 3.74 8.64
N HIS A 324 -6.26 2.99 9.69
CA HIS A 324 -6.01 1.56 9.64
C HIS A 324 -7.25 0.70 9.30
N HIS A 325 -8.44 1.29 9.22
CA HIS A 325 -9.65 0.61 8.77
C HIS A 325 -9.91 0.76 7.27
N PHE A 326 -9.12 1.55 6.55
CA PHE A 326 -9.20 1.63 5.10
C PHE A 326 -9.02 0.25 4.46
N LEU A 327 -9.87 -0.10 3.50
CA LEU A 327 -9.96 -1.41 2.85
C LEU A 327 -10.29 -2.60 3.76
N LYS A 328 -10.60 -2.38 5.05
CA LYS A 328 -11.18 -3.45 5.87
C LYS A 328 -12.53 -3.86 5.29
N ARG A 329 -12.80 -5.16 5.40
CA ARG A 329 -13.91 -5.80 4.71
C ARG A 329 -14.91 -6.39 5.68
N TYR A 330 -16.19 -6.18 5.40
CA TYR A 330 -17.32 -6.70 6.16
C TYR A 330 -18.27 -7.45 5.23
N VAL A 331 -18.74 -8.62 5.68
CA VAL A 331 -19.60 -9.50 4.89
C VAL A 331 -20.94 -9.67 5.61
N ARG A 332 -22.05 -9.67 4.86
CA ARG A 332 -23.36 -10.07 5.36
C ARG A 332 -23.99 -11.07 4.39
N LEU A 333 -24.52 -12.15 4.93
CA LEU A 333 -25.22 -13.18 4.17
C LEU A 333 -26.73 -13.05 4.37
N ASP A 334 -27.46 -12.85 3.27
CA ASP A 334 -28.92 -12.94 3.24
C ASP A 334 -29.33 -14.28 2.65
N ARG A 335 -29.57 -15.25 3.55
CA ARG A 335 -29.94 -16.61 3.16
C ARG A 335 -31.36 -16.71 2.60
N GLN A 336 -32.24 -15.77 2.91
CA GLN A 336 -33.62 -15.78 2.39
C GLN A 336 -33.63 -15.37 0.91
N ALA A 337 -32.87 -14.33 0.57
CA ALA A 337 -32.75 -13.85 -0.80
C ALA A 337 -31.59 -14.51 -1.58
N ASN A 338 -30.84 -15.43 -0.96
CA ASN A 338 -29.63 -16.06 -1.50
C ASN A 338 -28.61 -15.02 -2.01
N ARG A 339 -28.20 -14.07 -1.14
CA ARG A 339 -27.33 -12.94 -1.52
C ARG A 339 -26.19 -12.72 -0.53
N THR A 340 -25.06 -12.21 -1.05
CA THR A 340 -23.94 -11.73 -0.22
C THR A 340 -23.76 -10.24 -0.41
N PHE A 341 -23.70 -9.51 0.70
CA PHE A 341 -23.31 -8.10 0.73
C PHE A 341 -21.88 -8.01 1.23
N LEU A 342 -21.05 -7.25 0.53
CA LEU A 342 -19.64 -7.01 0.83
C LEU A 342 -19.42 -5.51 0.98
N LEU A 343 -18.96 -5.05 2.14
CA LEU A 343 -18.54 -3.68 2.35
C LEU A 343 -17.03 -3.63 2.50
N THR A 344 -16.35 -2.95 1.59
CA THR A 344 -14.93 -2.62 1.65
C THR A 344 -14.79 -1.14 2.00
N MET A 345 -14.34 -0.88 3.22
CA MET A 345 -14.37 0.46 3.82
C MET A 345 -13.58 1.48 3.01
N GLY A 346 -14.25 2.54 2.57
CA GLY A 346 -13.62 3.62 1.81
C GLY A 346 -13.35 3.27 0.36
N TYR A 347 -13.91 2.15 -0.13
CA TYR A 347 -13.69 1.71 -1.48
C TYR A 347 -14.97 1.28 -2.18
N SER A 348 -15.65 0.23 -1.72
CA SER A 348 -16.83 -0.31 -2.39
C SER A 348 -17.86 -0.94 -1.46
N PHE A 349 -19.09 -1.02 -1.96
CA PHE A 349 -20.17 -1.83 -1.44
C PHE A 349 -20.65 -2.73 -2.58
N SER A 350 -20.61 -4.05 -2.42
CA SER A 350 -20.84 -4.99 -3.51
C SER A 350 -21.92 -6.00 -3.13
N LEU A 351 -22.85 -6.25 -4.05
CA LEU A 351 -23.93 -7.22 -3.94
C LEU A 351 -23.67 -8.37 -4.91
N PHE A 352 -23.62 -9.58 -4.37
CA PHE A 352 -23.54 -10.83 -5.12
C PHE A 352 -24.91 -11.51 -5.11
N ASP A 353 -25.40 -11.93 -6.27
CA ASP A 353 -26.68 -12.66 -6.43
C ASP A 353 -26.57 -14.16 -6.06
N ARG A 354 -25.73 -14.46 -5.07
CA ARG A 354 -25.56 -15.77 -4.45
C ARG A 354 -24.88 -15.64 -3.09
N ILE A 355 -24.95 -16.71 -2.29
CA ILE A 355 -24.12 -16.86 -1.10
C ILE A 355 -22.69 -17.25 -1.50
N LEU A 356 -21.70 -16.43 -1.11
CA LEU A 356 -20.29 -16.79 -1.18
C LEU A 356 -19.94 -17.68 0.01
N THR A 357 -19.20 -18.76 -0.27
CA THR A 357 -18.64 -19.61 0.78
C THR A 357 -17.51 -18.90 1.54
N HIS A 358 -17.20 -19.38 2.75
CA HIS A 358 -16.05 -18.86 3.51
C HIS A 358 -14.74 -18.97 2.72
N GLU A 359 -14.53 -20.08 2.00
CA GLU A 359 -13.35 -20.28 1.16
C GLU A 359 -13.26 -19.24 0.04
N GLU A 360 -14.37 -18.94 -0.63
CA GLU A 360 -14.40 -17.90 -1.67
C GLU A 360 -14.14 -16.50 -1.09
N LEU A 361 -14.67 -16.21 0.10
CA LEU A 361 -14.40 -14.95 0.78
C LEU A 361 -12.91 -14.82 1.12
N MET A 362 -12.21 -15.91 1.44
CA MET A 362 -10.76 -15.90 1.70
C MET A 362 -9.89 -15.69 0.46
N LYS A 363 -10.45 -15.82 -0.75
CA LYS A 363 -9.72 -15.64 -2.01
C LYS A 363 -9.85 -14.22 -2.55
N VAL A 364 -8.86 -13.80 -3.34
CA VAL A 364 -8.88 -12.56 -4.10
C VAL A 364 -9.65 -12.78 -5.39
N GLU A 365 -10.60 -11.93 -5.72
CA GLU A 365 -11.30 -12.03 -7.01
C GLU A 365 -10.36 -11.58 -8.14
N LYS A 366 -10.15 -12.41 -9.17
CA LYS A 366 -9.23 -12.10 -10.27
C LYS A 366 -9.91 -11.19 -11.28
N THR A 367 -9.83 -9.87 -11.06
CA THR A 367 -10.46 -8.85 -11.90
C THR A 367 -9.54 -8.29 -12.99
N TRP A 368 -8.22 -8.41 -12.80
CA TRP A 368 -7.19 -8.01 -13.77
C TRP A 368 -6.92 -9.12 -14.78
N CYS A 369 -6.18 -8.79 -15.84
CA CYS A 369 -5.84 -9.73 -16.88
C CYS A 369 -4.39 -10.24 -16.78
N CYS A 370 -4.13 -11.30 -17.54
CA CYS A 370 -2.81 -11.55 -18.12
C CYS A 370 -1.68 -11.95 -17.15
N SER A 371 -1.94 -12.09 -15.86
CA SER A 371 -0.93 -12.43 -14.85
C SER A 371 -1.55 -13.17 -13.66
N ASP A 372 -0.72 -13.91 -12.93
CA ASP A 372 -1.12 -14.57 -11.69
C ASP A 372 -0.61 -13.80 -10.47
N PHE A 373 -1.45 -13.75 -9.43
CA PHE A 373 -1.15 -13.06 -8.18
C PHE A 373 -0.46 -13.99 -7.20
N VAL A 374 0.58 -13.48 -6.56
CA VAL A 374 1.39 -14.18 -5.57
C VAL A 374 1.12 -13.55 -4.21
N GLY A 375 0.78 -14.39 -3.22
CA GLY A 375 0.56 -13.96 -1.84
C GLY A 375 -0.79 -14.38 -1.27
N ARG A 376 -1.83 -14.45 -2.11
CA ARG A 376 -3.15 -15.03 -1.77
C ARG A 376 -3.72 -15.79 -2.95
N GLN A 377 -4.47 -16.85 -2.65
CA GLN A 377 -5.19 -17.59 -3.69
C GLN A 377 -6.25 -16.71 -4.35
N THR A 378 -6.43 -16.90 -5.66
CA THR A 378 -7.43 -16.17 -6.44
C THR A 378 -8.67 -17.02 -6.71
N ARG A 379 -9.79 -16.36 -6.98
CA ARG A 379 -11.03 -16.95 -7.49
C ARG A 379 -11.46 -16.23 -8.78
N PRO A 380 -12.26 -16.86 -9.66
CA PRO A 380 -12.78 -16.20 -10.86
C PRO A 380 -13.55 -14.92 -10.55
N LYS A 381 -13.51 -13.95 -11.47
CA LYS A 381 -14.36 -12.74 -11.43
C LYS A 381 -15.83 -13.14 -11.39
N GLU A 382 -16.59 -12.51 -10.51
CA GLU A 382 -18.03 -12.68 -10.43
C GLU A 382 -18.70 -11.80 -11.50
N MET A 383 -19.43 -12.44 -12.42
CA MET A 383 -20.13 -11.72 -13.49
C MET A 383 -21.45 -11.12 -13.02
N ASN A 384 -22.08 -11.74 -12.02
CA ASN A 384 -23.35 -11.29 -11.43
C ASN A 384 -23.11 -10.57 -10.09
N LYS A 385 -22.32 -9.48 -10.16
CA LYS A 385 -21.99 -8.60 -9.04
C LYS A 385 -22.36 -7.17 -9.39
N THR A 386 -23.08 -6.50 -8.49
CA THR A 386 -23.32 -5.05 -8.57
C THR A 386 -22.47 -4.35 -7.52
N THR A 387 -21.65 -3.39 -7.93
CA THR A 387 -20.75 -2.66 -7.03
C THR A 387 -21.05 -1.16 -7.05
N TRP A 388 -21.20 -0.57 -5.87
CA TRP A 388 -21.25 0.87 -5.63
C TRP A 388 -19.89 1.31 -5.08
N TYR A 389 -19.27 2.34 -5.66
CA TYR A 389 -17.95 2.80 -5.22
C TYR A 389 -18.04 4.04 -4.36
N PHE A 390 -17.07 4.18 -3.45
CA PHE A 390 -16.95 5.30 -2.54
C PHE A 390 -16.86 6.64 -3.31
N ARG A 391 -17.71 7.58 -2.93
CA ARG A 391 -17.85 8.87 -3.61
C ARG A 391 -17.59 10.06 -2.69
N ALA A 392 -18.01 9.96 -1.44
CA ALA A 392 -17.90 11.05 -0.48
C ALA A 392 -18.06 10.56 0.95
N VAL A 393 -17.71 11.43 1.89
CA VAL A 393 -17.91 11.22 3.32
C VAL A 393 -18.47 12.49 3.93
N THR A 394 -19.54 12.38 4.71
CA THR A 394 -20.10 13.48 5.50
C THR A 394 -19.76 13.25 6.98
N ASN A 395 -19.41 14.34 7.67
CA ASN A 395 -19.14 14.31 9.09
C ASN A 395 -20.26 15.06 9.81
N GLU A 396 -21.09 14.33 10.54
CA GLU A 396 -21.95 14.91 11.57
C GLU A 396 -21.33 14.66 12.95
N THR A 397 -21.68 15.48 13.95
CA THR A 397 -21.06 15.47 15.30
C THR A 397 -21.13 14.13 16.04
N SER A 398 -21.95 13.17 15.59
CA SER A 398 -22.08 11.84 16.22
C SER A 398 -21.90 10.65 15.28
N ARG A 399 -21.83 10.86 13.96
CA ARG A 399 -21.77 9.80 12.94
C ARG A 399 -20.94 10.24 11.74
N CYS A 400 -20.27 9.26 11.14
CA CYS A 400 -19.62 9.42 9.85
C CYS A 400 -20.44 8.65 8.82
N GLU A 401 -20.88 9.33 7.77
CA GLU A 401 -21.62 8.69 6.70
C GLU A 401 -20.76 8.60 5.45
N MET A 402 -20.58 7.39 4.96
CA MET A 402 -19.85 7.12 3.74
C MET A 402 -20.84 6.89 2.60
N ILE A 403 -20.65 7.62 1.51
CA ILE A 403 -21.55 7.62 0.37
C ILE A 403 -20.92 6.77 -0.74
N TYR A 404 -21.69 5.82 -1.25
CA TYR A 404 -21.32 4.94 -2.35
C TYR A 404 -22.32 5.12 -3.50
N GLU A 405 -21.85 5.17 -4.74
CA GLU A 405 -22.69 5.47 -5.92
C GLU A 405 -22.47 4.46 -7.05
N TYR A 406 -23.55 4.11 -7.76
CA TYR A 406 -23.55 3.35 -9.02
C TYR A 406 -24.87 3.60 -9.76
N ASN A 407 -24.82 3.90 -11.06
CA ASN A 407 -26.00 4.10 -11.93
C ASN A 407 -27.11 4.98 -11.33
N ASN A 408 -26.74 6.14 -10.77
CA ASN A 408 -27.65 7.09 -10.09
C ASN A 408 -28.34 6.57 -8.83
N VAL A 409 -27.93 5.40 -8.33
CA VAL A 409 -28.34 4.84 -7.04
C VAL A 409 -27.25 5.11 -6.03
N VAL A 410 -27.63 5.69 -4.90
CA VAL A 410 -26.73 6.05 -3.80
C VAL A 410 -27.01 5.14 -2.60
N ARG A 411 -25.93 4.62 -2.01
CA ARG A 411 -25.95 3.91 -0.73
C ARG A 411 -25.19 4.73 0.30
N VAL A 412 -25.85 5.06 1.41
CA VAL A 412 -25.23 5.77 2.53
C VAL A 412 -24.99 4.80 3.67
N ILE A 413 -23.73 4.63 4.05
CA ILE A 413 -23.26 3.75 5.13
C ILE A 413 -22.96 4.61 6.35
N SER A 414 -23.80 4.50 7.38
CA SER A 414 -23.62 5.23 8.64
C SER A 414 -22.77 4.42 9.62
N LEU A 415 -21.67 5.01 10.11
CA LEU A 415 -20.73 4.41 11.06
C LEU A 415 -20.71 5.19 12.38
N PRO A 416 -20.70 4.51 13.55
CA PRO A 416 -20.56 5.18 14.84
C PRO A 416 -19.22 5.92 14.94
N MET A 417 -19.22 7.20 15.35
CA MET A 417 -17.98 7.97 15.57
C MET A 417 -17.00 7.29 16.54
N LYS A 418 -17.47 6.47 17.49
CA LYS A 418 -16.58 5.70 18.39
C LYS A 418 -15.67 4.70 17.67
N LEU A 419 -16.10 4.16 16.52
CA LEU A 419 -15.23 3.35 15.67
C LEU A 419 -14.11 4.20 15.06
N ILE A 420 -14.37 5.50 14.81
CA ILE A 420 -13.46 6.44 14.16
C ILE A 420 -12.53 7.17 15.15
N ILE A 421 -13.01 7.48 16.36
CA ILE A 421 -12.24 8.19 17.38
C ILE A 421 -11.21 7.27 18.06
N SER A 422 -11.40 5.94 18.03
CA SER A 422 -10.29 5.01 18.35
C SER A 422 -9.21 4.92 17.25
N MET A 423 -9.28 5.77 16.22
CA MET A 423 -8.39 5.78 15.04
C MET A 423 -7.48 7.01 14.94
N THR A 424 -7.52 7.93 15.92
CA THR A 424 -6.52 9.00 16.15
C THR A 424 -5.69 8.65 17.36
#